data_AF-A0A7G8C0I9-F1
#
_entry.id   AF-A0A7G8C0I9-F1
#
_cell.length_a   1.000
_cell.length_b   1.000
_cell.length_c   1.000
_cell.angle_alpha   90.00
_cell.angle_beta   90.00
_cell.angle_gamma   90.00
#
_symmetry.space_group_name_H-M   'P 1'
#
loop_
_entity.id
_entity.type
_entity.pdbx_description
1 polymer ?
#
loop_
_entity_poly.entity_id
_entity_poly.type
_entity_poly.pdbx_seq_one_letter_code
_entity_poly.pdbx_strand_id
1 'polypeptide(L)'
;MRMGRDLLWLRDDHGMFAGRVRNWTRCKKEGENEPMDRIVFAGILWCAAGGLVVAQAAKPAAAADSDHDGLSNVLEGELLDQFQPRWMISREDCSVKPARFAPGLAVPTVVSDDGTVYGQAFPLRKDELELHFYHLWRKDCGQMGHALDAEHVAVLLRRESGSEGRSKWRAMYWYAAAHEDTVCDASQITRASTLEAEDQGATVWISSGKHGSFLNEELCTHGCGGDHCADMDKMKTEDVVNLGEWLYPADGAVWVASPQWPLADKMRRSDFTEARVKRLERLPETDVAWANPSKRPAQAAIYGGNSAVNGVAIGGRSTDTALVLANDKTNRALDKAQRNTGNALTKSYRNVRKALKGAATSTTRTLGVEDGNADANQDTPK
;
A
#
# COMPACT_ATOMS: atom_id res chain seq x y z
N MET A 1 -50.77 -23.88 0.50
CA MET A 1 -49.82 -24.19 -0.58
C MET A 1 -48.96 -22.97 -0.85
N ARG A 2 -47.73 -22.95 -0.33
CA ARG A 2 -46.70 -21.95 -0.64
C ARG A 2 -45.62 -22.69 -1.42
N MET A 3 -45.31 -22.25 -2.63
CA MET A 3 -44.13 -22.71 -3.36
C MET A 3 -43.07 -21.62 -3.29
N GLY A 4 -41.94 -21.95 -2.65
CA GLY A 4 -40.73 -21.16 -2.67
C GLY A 4 -40.01 -21.30 -4.01
N ARG A 5 -39.32 -20.25 -4.43
CA ARG A 5 -38.39 -20.27 -5.56
C ARG A 5 -36.98 -20.24 -4.99
N ASP A 6 -36.31 -21.38 -5.06
CA ASP A 6 -34.86 -21.46 -4.95
C ASP A 6 -34.27 -21.15 -6.33
N LEU A 7 -33.39 -20.15 -6.40
CA LEU A 7 -32.57 -19.83 -7.57
C LEU A 7 -31.20 -20.46 -7.36
N LEU A 8 -30.99 -21.61 -8.00
CA LEU A 8 -29.68 -22.22 -8.19
C LEU A 8 -28.92 -21.46 -9.29
N TRP A 9 -27.71 -20.99 -8.98
CA TRP A 9 -26.73 -20.58 -9.97
C TRP A 9 -26.04 -21.81 -10.56
N LEU A 10 -26.25 -22.05 -11.85
CA LEU A 10 -25.45 -22.98 -12.65
C LEU A 10 -24.20 -22.26 -13.16
N ARG A 11 -23.07 -22.91 -12.91
CA ARG A 11 -21.72 -22.52 -13.30
C ARG A 11 -21.43 -23.26 -14.61
N ASP A 12 -21.25 -22.53 -15.70
CA ASP A 12 -20.88 -23.12 -16.99
C ASP A 12 -19.35 -23.16 -17.12
N ASP A 13 -18.82 -24.38 -17.20
CA ASP A 13 -17.47 -24.72 -17.61
C ASP A 13 -17.40 -24.89 -19.14
N HIS A 14 -16.26 -24.48 -19.72
CA HIS A 14 -15.73 -24.76 -21.06
C HIS A 14 -16.12 -23.86 -22.24
N GLY A 15 -15.08 -23.22 -22.80
CA GLY A 15 -15.09 -22.61 -24.13
C GLY A 15 -13.70 -22.23 -24.63
N MET A 16 -12.84 -23.21 -24.90
CA MET A 16 -11.60 -23.00 -25.67
C MET A 16 -11.96 -22.63 -27.12
N PHE A 17 -11.59 -21.42 -27.56
CA PHE A 17 -11.60 -21.05 -28.97
C PHE A 17 -10.16 -20.94 -29.50
N ALA A 18 -9.77 -21.90 -30.34
CA ALA A 18 -8.58 -21.82 -31.16
C ALA A 18 -8.87 -20.97 -32.42
N GLY A 19 -8.42 -19.70 -32.39
CA GLY A 19 -8.53 -18.76 -33.51
C GLY A 19 -7.32 -18.83 -34.44
N ARG A 20 -7.58 -19.18 -35.71
CA ARG A 20 -6.62 -19.33 -36.81
C ARG A 20 -6.00 -17.99 -37.22
N VAL A 21 -4.66 -17.91 -37.15
CA VAL A 21 -3.82 -16.79 -37.61
C VAL A 21 -3.98 -16.56 -39.11
N ARG A 22 -4.28 -15.32 -39.54
CA ARG A 22 -4.17 -14.89 -40.94
C ARG A 22 -3.04 -13.88 -41.07
N ASN A 23 -2.06 -14.24 -41.89
CA ASN A 23 -0.96 -13.37 -42.33
C ASN A 23 -1.48 -12.14 -43.07
N TRP A 24 -1.06 -10.96 -42.65
CA TRP A 24 -1.11 -9.73 -43.44
C TRP A 24 0.31 -9.32 -43.81
N THR A 25 0.62 -9.38 -45.09
CA THR A 25 1.79 -8.77 -45.70
C THR A 25 1.41 -7.41 -46.27
N ARG A 26 2.38 -6.48 -46.20
CA ARG A 26 2.81 -5.53 -47.25
C ARG A 26 2.78 -4.07 -46.81
N CYS A 27 3.96 -3.63 -46.37
CA CYS A 27 4.41 -2.23 -46.43
C CYS A 27 4.29 -1.69 -47.86
N LYS A 28 3.78 -0.46 -47.98
CA LYS A 28 4.07 0.41 -49.12
C LYS A 28 4.49 1.78 -48.60
N LYS A 29 5.58 2.25 -49.19
CA LYS A 29 6.36 3.46 -48.90
C LYS A 29 5.95 4.55 -49.90
N GLU A 30 6.30 5.80 -49.55
CA GLU A 30 6.56 6.97 -50.42
C GLU A 30 5.40 7.91 -50.81
N GLY A 31 5.77 9.21 -50.85
CA GLY A 31 4.98 10.36 -51.33
C GLY A 31 5.12 11.56 -50.37
N GLU A 32 6.24 12.28 -50.33
CA GLU A 32 6.64 13.42 -51.19
C GLU A 32 6.25 14.79 -50.63
N ASN A 33 7.23 15.70 -50.72
CA ASN A 33 7.22 17.08 -50.27
C ASN A 33 6.43 17.98 -51.23
N GLU A 34 5.71 18.98 -50.74
CA GLU A 34 5.59 20.28 -51.42
C GLU A 34 5.41 21.44 -50.43
N PRO A 35 6.11 22.58 -50.63
CA PRO A 35 5.82 23.85 -49.99
C PRO A 35 5.01 24.76 -50.92
N MET A 36 3.99 25.46 -50.41
CA MET A 36 3.46 26.64 -51.09
C MET A 36 3.10 27.75 -50.12
N ASP A 37 3.92 28.80 -50.19
CA ASP A 37 3.53 30.19 -49.99
C ASP A 37 2.26 30.53 -50.77
N ARG A 38 1.36 31.31 -50.16
CA ARG A 38 0.72 32.46 -50.81
C ARG A 38 -0.05 33.34 -49.83
N ILE A 39 0.57 34.48 -49.57
CA ILE A 39 -0.04 35.72 -49.08
C ILE A 39 -1.09 36.19 -50.09
N VAL A 40 -2.31 36.45 -49.62
CA VAL A 40 -3.28 37.33 -50.30
C VAL A 40 -3.85 38.29 -49.27
N PHE A 41 -3.39 39.54 -49.33
CA PHE A 41 -4.05 40.70 -48.73
C PHE A 41 -5.28 41.04 -49.57
N ALA A 42 -6.47 41.05 -48.95
CA ALA A 42 -7.65 41.69 -49.51
C ALA A 42 -8.39 42.42 -48.38
N GLY A 43 -8.35 43.75 -48.45
CA GLY A 43 -8.97 44.63 -47.48
C GLY A 43 -10.50 44.60 -47.54
N ILE A 44 -11.14 44.74 -46.39
CA ILE A 44 -12.59 44.96 -46.27
C ILE A 44 -12.84 46.08 -45.26
N LEU A 45 -13.14 47.24 -45.84
CA LEU A 45 -14.19 48.20 -45.49
C LEU A 45 -14.72 48.21 -44.04
N TRP A 46 -14.33 49.25 -43.30
CA TRP A 46 -14.94 49.67 -42.04
C TRP A 46 -16.32 50.29 -42.28
N CYS A 47 -17.39 49.57 -41.95
CA CYS A 47 -18.72 50.15 -41.73
C CYS A 47 -18.91 50.42 -40.24
N ALA A 48 -18.79 51.69 -39.84
CA ALA A 48 -19.12 52.15 -38.50
C ALA A 48 -20.64 52.18 -38.32
N ALA A 49 -21.23 51.06 -37.89
CA ALA A 49 -22.59 51.01 -37.38
C ALA A 49 -22.52 50.89 -35.85
N GLY A 50 -22.85 52.00 -35.17
CA GLY A 50 -22.95 52.08 -33.71
C GLY A 50 -24.13 51.25 -33.20
N GLY A 51 -23.90 49.95 -32.97
CA GLY A 51 -24.81 49.10 -32.22
C GLY A 51 -24.50 49.20 -30.72
N LEU A 52 -25.52 49.50 -29.91
CA LEU A 52 -25.46 49.27 -28.47
C LEU A 52 -25.20 47.78 -28.23
N VAL A 53 -23.94 47.41 -27.97
CA VAL A 53 -23.58 46.10 -27.47
C VAL A 53 -24.01 46.04 -26.02
N VAL A 54 -25.19 45.46 -25.77
CA VAL A 54 -25.57 45.04 -24.43
C VAL A 54 -24.60 43.93 -24.05
N ALA A 55 -23.62 44.25 -23.22
CA ALA A 55 -22.72 43.27 -22.63
C ALA A 55 -23.55 42.31 -21.77
N GLN A 56 -24.04 41.22 -22.37
CA GLN A 56 -24.55 40.10 -21.59
C GLN A 56 -23.37 39.57 -20.79
N ALA A 57 -23.45 39.73 -19.46
CA ALA A 57 -22.56 39.03 -18.55
C ALA A 57 -22.66 37.54 -18.88
N ALA A 58 -21.65 37.01 -19.56
CA ALA A 58 -21.59 35.61 -19.89
C ALA A 58 -21.67 34.84 -18.58
N LYS A 59 -22.69 33.98 -18.44
CA LYS A 59 -22.72 33.04 -17.34
C LYS A 59 -21.38 32.29 -17.40
N PRO A 60 -20.64 32.19 -16.28
CA PRO A 60 -19.42 31.40 -16.28
C PRO A 60 -19.79 30.01 -16.81
N ALA A 61 -19.08 29.58 -17.87
CA ALA A 61 -19.25 28.24 -18.39
C ALA A 61 -19.05 27.28 -17.23
N ALA A 62 -20.00 26.36 -17.04
CA ALA A 62 -19.81 25.28 -16.07
C ALA A 62 -18.49 24.59 -16.42
N ALA A 63 -17.67 24.35 -15.39
CA ALA A 63 -16.42 23.64 -15.60
C ALA A 63 -16.73 22.24 -16.19
N ALA A 64 -15.91 21.79 -17.13
CA ALA A 64 -16.10 20.50 -17.76
C ALA A 64 -15.96 19.37 -16.73
N ASP A 65 -16.82 18.36 -16.86
CA ASP A 65 -16.87 17.09 -16.12
C ASP A 65 -16.92 16.01 -17.21
N SER A 66 -15.76 15.50 -17.61
CA SER A 66 -15.62 14.67 -18.81
C SER A 66 -16.01 13.21 -18.60
N ASP A 67 -15.96 12.72 -17.37
CA ASP A 67 -16.24 11.34 -16.99
C ASP A 67 -17.53 11.19 -16.17
N HIS A 68 -18.24 12.30 -15.94
CA HIS A 68 -19.60 12.37 -15.42
C HIS A 68 -19.75 11.85 -13.98
N ASP A 69 -18.72 12.03 -13.17
CA ASP A 69 -18.70 11.64 -11.75
C ASP A 69 -19.28 12.76 -10.84
N GLY A 70 -19.51 13.96 -11.40
CA GLY A 70 -20.01 15.14 -10.71
C GLY A 70 -18.93 16.09 -10.18
N LEU A 71 -17.66 15.83 -10.48
CA LEU A 71 -16.53 16.71 -10.24
C LEU A 71 -16.10 17.37 -11.55
N SER A 72 -15.60 18.60 -11.46
CA SER A 72 -14.99 19.22 -12.63
C SER A 72 -13.56 18.74 -12.81
N ASN A 73 -13.13 18.54 -14.06
CA ASN A 73 -11.77 18.15 -14.43
C ASN A 73 -10.68 19.03 -13.76
N VAL A 74 -10.97 20.33 -13.59
CA VAL A 74 -10.05 21.28 -12.93
C VAL A 74 -9.85 20.90 -11.46
N LEU A 75 -10.94 20.65 -10.74
CA LEU A 75 -10.88 20.26 -9.33
C LEU A 75 -10.19 18.91 -9.15
N GLU A 76 -10.48 17.94 -10.01
CA GLU A 76 -9.81 16.63 -9.97
C GLU A 76 -8.31 16.77 -10.18
N GLY A 77 -7.89 17.52 -11.21
CA GLY A 77 -6.48 17.79 -11.49
C GLY A 77 -5.78 18.49 -10.33
N GLU A 78 -6.41 19.49 -9.72
CA GLU A 78 -5.88 20.18 -8.53
C GLU A 78 -5.69 19.23 -7.34
N LEU A 79 -6.65 18.33 -7.10
CA LEU A 79 -6.57 17.38 -5.98
C LEU A 79 -5.57 16.25 -6.23
N LEU A 80 -5.52 15.73 -7.46
CA LEU A 80 -4.53 14.72 -7.86
C LEU A 80 -3.10 15.27 -7.78
N ASP A 81 -2.88 16.53 -8.16
CA ASP A 81 -1.59 17.20 -8.01
C ASP A 81 -1.24 17.43 -6.53
N GLN A 82 -2.17 18.02 -5.75
CA GLN A 82 -1.94 18.32 -4.34
C GLN A 82 -1.59 17.06 -3.51
N PHE A 83 -2.31 15.97 -3.74
CA PHE A 83 -2.18 14.74 -2.96
C PHE A 83 -1.34 13.67 -3.67
N GLN A 84 -0.62 13.99 -4.75
CA GLN A 84 0.25 13.02 -5.42
C GLN A 84 1.29 12.45 -4.43
N PRO A 85 1.37 11.11 -4.25
CA PRO A 85 2.34 10.53 -3.34
C PRO A 85 3.79 10.81 -3.75
N ARG A 86 4.69 10.84 -2.76
CA ARG A 86 6.13 10.86 -2.96
C ARG A 86 6.62 9.42 -3.04
N TRP A 87 6.88 8.95 -4.25
CA TRP A 87 7.23 7.55 -4.50
C TRP A 87 8.71 7.29 -4.26
N MET A 88 8.98 6.29 -3.43
CA MET A 88 10.29 5.69 -3.23
C MET A 88 10.29 4.35 -3.99
N ILE A 89 11.22 4.19 -4.91
CA ILE A 89 11.36 2.99 -5.76
C ILE A 89 12.79 2.46 -5.69
N SER A 90 12.97 1.14 -5.70
CA SER A 90 14.32 0.57 -5.70
C SER A 90 15.04 0.86 -7.02
N ARG A 91 16.31 1.25 -6.94
CA ARG A 91 17.19 1.41 -8.13
C ARG A 91 17.37 0.12 -8.93
N GLU A 92 17.23 -1.02 -8.25
CA GLU A 92 17.47 -2.34 -8.82
C GLU A 92 16.19 -3.00 -9.34
N ASP A 93 15.07 -2.25 -9.38
CA ASP A 93 13.83 -2.77 -9.91
C ASP A 93 13.96 -3.16 -11.39
N CYS A 94 13.48 -4.36 -11.71
CA CYS A 94 13.60 -4.96 -13.04
C CYS A 94 12.74 -4.29 -14.12
N SER A 95 11.67 -3.60 -13.73
CA SER A 95 10.80 -2.81 -14.61
C SER A 95 11.19 -1.34 -14.55
N VAL A 96 12.19 -0.99 -13.74
CA VAL A 96 12.83 0.31 -13.53
C VAL A 96 11.88 1.36 -12.94
N LYS A 97 10.71 1.58 -13.56
CA LYS A 97 9.65 2.51 -13.16
C LYS A 97 8.28 2.06 -13.66
N PRO A 98 7.19 2.62 -13.10
CA PRO A 98 5.86 2.57 -13.70
C PRO A 98 5.87 3.02 -15.16
N ALA A 99 4.99 2.41 -15.92
CA ALA A 99 4.95 2.46 -17.37
C ALA A 99 3.80 3.34 -17.87
N ARG A 100 4.07 4.06 -18.94
CA ARG A 100 3.08 4.77 -19.74
C ARG A 100 2.45 3.83 -20.76
N PHE A 101 1.13 3.88 -20.87
CA PHE A 101 0.34 3.11 -21.83
C PHE A 101 -0.19 3.98 -22.96
N ALA A 102 -0.30 3.41 -24.15
CA ALA A 102 -0.73 4.11 -25.34
C ALA A 102 -2.23 4.47 -25.27
N PRO A 103 -2.60 5.75 -25.46
CA PRO A 103 -4.00 6.15 -25.45
C PRO A 103 -4.75 5.60 -26.66
N GLY A 104 -6.06 5.37 -26.50
CA GLY A 104 -6.99 4.92 -27.53
C GLY A 104 -6.89 3.42 -27.88
N LEU A 105 -5.95 2.67 -27.30
CA LEU A 105 -5.84 1.23 -27.51
C LEU A 105 -6.56 0.47 -26.40
N ALA A 106 -7.42 -0.49 -26.77
CA ALA A 106 -8.10 -1.35 -25.79
C ALA A 106 -7.17 -2.41 -25.18
N VAL A 107 -6.11 -2.80 -25.91
CA VAL A 107 -5.07 -3.69 -25.38
C VAL A 107 -4.00 -2.82 -24.71
N PRO A 108 -3.71 -3.03 -23.42
CA PRO A 108 -2.69 -2.26 -22.70
C PRO A 108 -1.34 -2.44 -23.38
N THR A 109 -0.91 -1.37 -24.05
CA THR A 109 0.33 -1.35 -24.83
C THR A 109 1.28 -0.34 -24.23
N VAL A 110 2.37 -0.83 -23.65
CA VAL A 110 3.37 0.04 -23.00
C VAL A 110 4.13 0.85 -24.06
N VAL A 111 4.21 2.16 -23.84
CA VAL A 111 5.00 3.12 -24.62
C VAL A 111 6.40 3.27 -24.02
N SER A 112 6.49 3.49 -22.71
CA SER A 112 7.73 3.78 -21.99
C SER A 112 7.63 3.38 -20.52
N ASP A 113 8.76 3.11 -19.86
CA ASP A 113 8.86 2.87 -18.41
C ASP A 113 9.44 4.15 -17.76
N ASP A 114 8.64 5.22 -17.70
CA ASP A 114 9.08 6.59 -17.41
C ASP A 114 8.71 7.12 -16.01
N GLY A 115 7.92 6.37 -15.24
CA GLY A 115 7.40 6.79 -13.94
C GLY A 115 6.05 7.50 -14.02
N THR A 116 5.31 7.34 -15.12
CA THR A 116 3.92 7.82 -15.24
C THR A 116 3.06 7.20 -14.12
N VAL A 117 2.36 8.07 -13.40
CA VAL A 117 1.36 7.71 -12.39
C VAL A 117 -0.01 8.10 -12.92
N TYR A 118 -0.98 7.25 -12.67
CA TYR A 118 -2.35 7.43 -13.10
C TYR A 118 -3.24 7.74 -11.89
N GLY A 119 -4.19 8.64 -12.04
CA GLY A 119 -5.08 9.10 -10.97
C GLY A 119 -6.53 8.79 -11.27
N GLN A 120 -7.35 8.63 -10.24
CA GLN A 120 -8.81 8.63 -10.33
C GLN A 120 -9.36 9.35 -9.10
N ALA A 121 -10.33 10.23 -9.31
CA ALA A 121 -11.17 10.75 -8.23
C ALA A 121 -12.43 9.89 -8.13
N PHE A 122 -12.77 9.46 -6.92
CA PHE A 122 -13.89 8.55 -6.65
C PHE A 122 -14.84 9.19 -5.62
N PRO A 123 -15.92 9.86 -6.07
CA PRO A 123 -16.85 10.54 -5.18
C PRO A 123 -17.58 9.57 -4.25
N LEU A 124 -17.43 9.76 -2.93
CA LEU A 124 -18.11 8.92 -1.93
C LEU A 124 -19.34 9.60 -1.34
N ARG A 125 -19.18 10.87 -0.93
CA ARG A 125 -20.24 11.71 -0.35
C ARG A 125 -20.05 13.15 -0.80
N LYS A 126 -21.01 14.02 -0.47
CA LYS A 126 -20.95 15.45 -0.83
C LYS A 126 -19.66 16.14 -0.37
N ASP A 127 -19.08 15.69 0.74
CA ASP A 127 -17.91 16.25 1.41
C ASP A 127 -16.78 15.23 1.60
N GLU A 128 -16.87 14.05 0.99
CA GLU A 128 -15.84 13.00 1.05
C GLU A 128 -15.52 12.51 -0.36
N LEU A 129 -14.23 12.48 -0.65
CA LEU A 129 -13.68 12.04 -1.93
C LEU A 129 -12.58 11.03 -1.65
N GLU A 130 -12.51 9.97 -2.43
CA GLU A 130 -11.34 9.08 -2.43
C GLU A 130 -10.53 9.37 -3.69
N LEU A 131 -9.21 9.51 -3.56
CA LEU A 131 -8.33 9.55 -4.72
C LEU A 131 -7.56 8.24 -4.78
N HIS A 132 -7.51 7.61 -5.94
CA HIS A 132 -6.65 6.48 -6.21
C HIS A 132 -5.47 6.92 -7.10
N PHE A 133 -4.28 6.48 -6.74
CA PHE A 133 -3.06 6.64 -7.51
C PHE A 133 -2.54 5.27 -7.92
N TYR A 134 -2.61 4.98 -9.20
CA TYR A 134 -2.16 3.73 -9.79
C TYR A 134 -0.76 3.90 -10.37
N HIS A 135 0.11 2.97 -10.02
CA HIS A 135 1.38 2.78 -10.70
C HIS A 135 1.32 1.46 -11.46
N LEU A 136 1.32 1.58 -12.79
CA LEU A 136 1.05 0.49 -13.70
C LEU A 136 2.37 0.02 -14.30
N TRP A 137 2.66 -1.27 -14.29
CA TRP A 137 3.96 -1.80 -14.70
C TRP A 137 3.84 -2.66 -15.93
N ARG A 138 4.92 -2.68 -16.72
CA ARG A 138 5.05 -3.62 -17.83
C ARG A 138 5.03 -5.07 -17.36
N LYS A 139 5.61 -5.36 -16.20
CA LYS A 139 5.78 -6.72 -15.66
C LYS A 139 5.93 -6.68 -14.14
N ASP A 140 5.38 -7.66 -13.43
CA ASP A 140 5.86 -8.16 -12.13
C ASP A 140 7.05 -9.10 -12.42
N CYS A 141 8.18 -8.93 -11.74
CA CYS A 141 9.34 -9.81 -11.89
C CYS A 141 9.80 -10.46 -10.58
N GLY A 142 8.95 -10.43 -9.55
CA GLY A 142 9.17 -11.29 -8.40
C GLY A 142 9.18 -12.75 -8.82
N GLN A 143 9.34 -13.65 -7.84
CA GLN A 143 9.59 -15.07 -8.10
C GLN A 143 8.55 -15.74 -9.04
N MET A 144 7.31 -15.25 -9.03
CA MET A 144 6.22 -15.68 -9.91
C MET A 144 5.80 -14.55 -10.85
N GLY A 145 6.77 -13.93 -11.52
CA GLY A 145 6.55 -12.75 -12.35
C GLY A 145 5.58 -13.00 -13.51
N HIS A 146 4.87 -11.95 -13.90
CA HIS A 146 3.90 -11.95 -15.00
C HIS A 146 3.95 -10.63 -15.76
N ALA A 147 3.44 -10.63 -16.99
CA ALA A 147 3.23 -9.39 -17.73
C ALA A 147 2.10 -8.60 -17.08
N LEU A 148 2.21 -7.28 -17.13
CA LEU A 148 1.24 -6.31 -16.63
C LEU A 148 0.96 -6.45 -15.14
N ASP A 149 1.24 -5.38 -14.41
CA ASP A 149 0.98 -5.34 -12.98
C ASP A 149 0.37 -3.99 -12.63
N ALA A 150 -0.65 -4.01 -11.79
CA ALA A 150 -1.46 -2.85 -11.47
C ALA A 150 -1.59 -2.76 -9.96
N GLU A 151 -0.87 -1.81 -9.39
CA GLU A 151 -0.80 -1.59 -7.96
C GLU A 151 -1.15 -0.13 -7.66
N HIS A 152 -1.59 0.14 -6.42
CA HIS A 152 -2.16 1.45 -6.12
C HIS A 152 -2.06 1.87 -4.66
N VAL A 153 -2.26 3.17 -4.48
CA VAL A 153 -2.39 3.86 -3.20
C VAL A 153 -3.69 4.65 -3.25
N ALA A 154 -4.42 4.72 -2.15
CA ALA A 154 -5.62 5.53 -2.06
C ALA A 154 -5.57 6.48 -0.87
N VAL A 155 -6.24 7.63 -0.99
CA VAL A 155 -6.38 8.61 0.09
C VAL A 155 -7.82 9.03 0.23
N LEU A 156 -8.34 8.99 1.46
CA LEU A 156 -9.66 9.51 1.77
C LEU A 156 -9.54 10.98 2.15
N LEU A 157 -10.12 11.85 1.34
CA LEU A 157 -10.21 13.28 1.57
C LEU A 157 -11.56 13.66 2.18
N ARG A 158 -11.53 14.67 3.04
CA ARG A 158 -12.73 15.35 3.52
C ARG A 158 -12.63 16.84 3.23
N ARG A 159 -13.75 17.41 2.78
CA ARG A 159 -13.89 18.85 2.57
C ARG A 159 -14.17 19.56 3.88
N GLU A 160 -13.25 20.41 4.30
CA GLU A 160 -13.42 21.29 5.44
C GLU A 160 -14.05 22.62 5.00
N SER A 161 -14.97 23.14 5.82
CA SER A 161 -15.53 24.48 5.62
C SER A 161 -14.52 25.52 6.09
N GLY A 162 -13.88 26.22 5.17
CA GLY A 162 -12.91 27.27 5.49
C GLY A 162 -13.58 28.54 6.02
N SER A 163 -12.89 29.27 6.89
CA SER A 163 -13.32 30.56 7.46
C SER A 163 -13.51 31.66 6.40
N GLU A 164 -12.84 31.55 5.25
CA GLU A 164 -12.91 32.51 4.14
C GLU A 164 -13.89 32.11 3.03
N GLY A 165 -14.76 31.12 3.28
CA GLY A 165 -15.71 30.61 2.28
C GLY A 165 -15.07 29.77 1.17
N ARG A 166 -13.75 29.61 1.16
CA ARG A 166 -13.05 28.62 0.35
C ARG A 166 -13.02 27.29 1.08
N SER A 167 -13.57 26.26 0.45
CA SER A 167 -13.43 24.90 0.96
C SER A 167 -11.98 24.44 0.80
N LYS A 168 -11.43 23.82 1.84
CA LYS A 168 -10.11 23.16 1.81
C LYS A 168 -10.35 21.65 1.84
N TRP A 169 -9.61 20.90 1.03
CA TRP A 169 -9.59 19.45 1.12
C TRP A 169 -8.45 19.01 2.01
N ARG A 170 -8.72 18.05 2.89
CA ARG A 170 -7.75 17.48 3.81
C ARG A 170 -7.81 15.97 3.75
N ALA A 171 -6.65 15.32 3.66
CA ALA A 171 -6.54 13.88 3.79
C ALA A 171 -6.81 13.44 5.23
N MET A 172 -7.65 12.44 5.37
CA MET A 172 -8.03 11.82 6.65
C MET A 172 -7.27 10.52 6.86
N TYR A 173 -7.22 9.68 5.82
CA TYR A 173 -6.59 8.37 5.86
C TYR A 173 -5.85 8.07 4.57
N TRP A 174 -4.82 7.24 4.67
CA TRP A 174 -4.06 6.70 3.55
C TRP A 174 -4.16 5.18 3.55
N TYR A 175 -4.24 4.61 2.35
CA TYR A 175 -4.23 3.19 2.08
C TYR A 175 -3.14 2.88 1.06
N ALA A 176 -2.38 1.81 1.26
CA ALA A 176 -1.39 1.33 0.30
C ALA A 176 -1.64 -0.15 0.02
N ALA A 177 -1.85 -0.49 -1.25
CA ALA A 177 -2.08 -1.87 -1.67
C ALA A 177 -0.75 -2.61 -1.78
N ALA A 178 -0.61 -3.74 -1.09
CA ALA A 178 0.51 -4.65 -1.28
C ALA A 178 0.00 -6.07 -1.27
N HIS A 179 0.14 -6.78 -2.40
CA HIS A 179 -0.40 -8.14 -2.58
C HIS A 179 -1.91 -8.22 -2.33
N GLU A 180 -2.61 -7.14 -2.64
CA GLU A 180 -4.04 -7.03 -2.41
C GLU A 180 -4.81 -8.16 -3.13
N ASP A 181 -5.92 -8.59 -2.54
CA ASP A 181 -6.78 -9.68 -3.06
C ASP A 181 -6.10 -11.05 -3.12
N THR A 182 -4.86 -11.18 -2.64
CA THR A 182 -4.17 -12.47 -2.54
C THR A 182 -4.33 -13.09 -1.14
N VAL A 183 -3.85 -14.32 -0.98
CA VAL A 183 -3.70 -14.96 0.35
C VAL A 183 -2.68 -14.24 1.23
N CYS A 184 -1.88 -13.37 0.62
CA CYS A 184 -0.72 -12.72 1.18
C CYS A 184 -0.88 -11.21 1.30
N ASP A 185 -2.11 -10.73 1.31
CA ASP A 185 -2.46 -9.31 1.42
C ASP A 185 -1.77 -8.62 2.59
N ALA A 186 -0.81 -7.76 2.24
CA ALA A 186 0.00 -6.94 3.10
C ALA A 186 -0.40 -5.46 2.99
N SER A 187 -1.60 -5.16 2.48
CA SER A 187 -2.07 -3.80 2.34
C SER A 187 -2.15 -3.09 3.70
N GLN A 188 -1.91 -1.79 3.69
CA GLN A 188 -1.80 -0.95 4.89
C GLN A 188 -2.84 0.16 4.88
N ILE A 189 -3.23 0.59 6.07
CA ILE A 189 -4.08 1.75 6.28
C ILE A 189 -3.64 2.53 7.52
N THR A 190 -3.62 3.85 7.44
CA THR A 190 -3.32 4.72 8.58
C THR A 190 -4.01 6.07 8.46
N ARG A 191 -3.93 6.89 9.52
CA ARG A 191 -4.36 8.29 9.51
C ARG A 191 -3.35 9.15 8.77
N ALA A 192 -3.83 10.16 8.05
CA ALA A 192 -2.95 11.08 7.35
C ALA A 192 -2.01 11.85 8.30
N SER A 193 -2.46 12.13 9.53
CA SER A 193 -1.63 12.73 10.58
C SER A 193 -0.45 11.86 11.01
N THR A 194 -0.57 10.53 10.94
CA THR A 194 0.56 9.62 11.20
C THR A 194 1.69 9.79 10.20
N LEU A 195 1.36 10.21 8.97
CA LEU A 195 2.29 10.36 7.87
C LEU A 195 2.68 11.82 7.61
N GLU A 196 2.16 12.76 8.40
CA GLU A 196 2.27 14.21 8.16
C GLU A 196 1.84 14.59 6.73
N ALA A 197 0.75 13.95 6.28
CA ALA A 197 0.27 13.97 4.89
C ALA A 197 -1.21 14.38 4.80
N GLU A 198 -1.66 15.26 5.70
CA GLU A 198 -3.03 15.77 5.67
C GLU A 198 -3.27 16.80 4.56
N ASP A 199 -2.24 17.54 4.18
CA ASP A 199 -2.33 18.66 3.24
C ASP A 199 -1.56 18.41 1.92
N GLN A 200 -0.90 17.25 1.80
CA GLN A 200 -0.02 16.87 0.70
C GLN A 200 0.05 15.34 0.56
N GLY A 201 0.69 14.85 -0.49
CA GLY A 201 0.91 13.41 -0.68
C GLY A 201 1.82 12.74 0.35
N ALA A 202 1.45 11.53 0.77
CA ALA A 202 2.26 10.68 1.64
C ALA A 202 3.54 10.18 0.94
N THR A 203 4.56 9.83 1.72
CA THR A 203 5.68 9.03 1.19
C THR A 203 5.24 7.58 1.09
N VAL A 204 5.49 6.95 -0.06
CA VAL A 204 5.12 5.56 -0.33
C VAL A 204 6.34 4.82 -0.83
N TRP A 205 6.60 3.64 -0.28
CA TRP A 205 7.68 2.76 -0.69
C TRP A 205 7.15 1.62 -1.52
N ILE A 206 7.70 1.45 -2.72
CA ILE A 206 7.32 0.39 -3.65
C ILE A 206 8.35 -0.73 -3.56
N SER A 207 7.91 -1.96 -3.25
CA SER A 207 8.82 -3.10 -3.16
C SER A 207 9.39 -3.49 -4.51
N SER A 208 10.68 -3.85 -4.53
CA SER A 208 11.36 -4.29 -5.75
C SER A 208 10.75 -5.57 -6.31
N GLY A 209 10.44 -5.56 -7.60
CA GLY A 209 9.99 -6.68 -8.42
C GLY A 209 8.57 -7.15 -8.20
N LYS A 210 8.01 -7.00 -7.00
CA LYS A 210 6.60 -7.25 -6.67
C LYS A 210 5.73 -6.01 -6.71
N HIS A 211 6.33 -4.83 -6.60
CA HIS A 211 5.68 -3.54 -6.66
C HIS A 211 4.56 -3.31 -5.64
N GLY A 212 4.55 -4.04 -4.52
CA GLY A 212 3.64 -3.74 -3.43
C GLY A 212 3.93 -2.34 -2.87
N SER A 213 2.88 -1.58 -2.58
CA SER A 213 2.97 -0.25 -1.97
C SER A 213 2.89 -0.32 -0.45
N PHE A 214 3.78 0.41 0.22
CA PHE A 214 3.89 0.45 1.68
C PHE A 214 3.92 1.89 2.17
N LEU A 215 3.29 2.17 3.32
CA LEU A 215 3.28 3.48 4.00
C LEU A 215 4.43 3.63 5.00
N ASN A 216 5.30 2.62 5.08
CA ASN A 216 6.46 2.59 5.96
C ASN A 216 7.53 1.66 5.38
N GLU A 217 8.77 2.15 5.31
CA GLU A 217 9.92 1.40 4.76
C GLU A 217 10.20 0.09 5.50
N GLU A 218 10.16 0.12 6.84
CA GLU A 218 10.40 -1.06 7.67
C GLU A 218 9.34 -2.13 7.39
N LEU A 219 8.08 -1.74 7.22
CA LEU A 219 7.02 -2.69 6.89
C LEU A 219 7.16 -3.27 5.48
N CYS A 220 7.75 -2.55 4.52
CA CYS A 220 8.05 -3.09 3.20
C CYS A 220 8.99 -4.29 3.27
N THR A 221 10.04 -4.22 4.11
CA THR A 221 10.96 -5.37 4.30
C THR A 221 10.31 -6.60 4.95
N HIS A 222 9.06 -6.44 5.44
CA HIS A 222 8.26 -7.46 6.10
C HIS A 222 6.95 -7.77 5.36
N GLY A 223 6.90 -7.46 4.07
CA GLY A 223 5.78 -7.81 3.21
C GLY A 223 5.66 -9.33 2.95
N CYS A 224 4.92 -9.72 1.91
CA CYS A 224 4.78 -11.12 1.55
C CYS A 224 5.97 -11.63 0.73
N GLY A 225 6.89 -12.30 1.42
CA GLY A 225 7.71 -13.37 0.83
C GLY A 225 8.55 -12.99 -0.38
N GLY A 226 9.06 -11.76 -0.43
CA GLY A 226 9.86 -11.25 -1.54
C GLY A 226 9.95 -9.72 -1.58
N ASP A 227 9.09 -9.02 -0.85
CA ASP A 227 9.14 -7.56 -0.76
C ASP A 227 10.44 -7.08 -0.14
N HIS A 228 11.06 -6.12 -0.80
CA HIS A 228 12.27 -5.47 -0.33
C HIS A 228 12.29 -4.02 -0.80
N CYS A 229 12.60 -3.12 0.12
CA CYS A 229 12.76 -1.70 -0.14
C CYS A 229 14.16 -1.25 0.32
N ALA A 230 15.21 -1.75 -0.32
CA ALA A 230 16.56 -1.21 -0.16
C ALA A 230 16.97 -0.40 -1.38
N ASP A 231 17.97 0.48 -1.16
CA ASP A 231 18.54 1.35 -2.19
C ASP A 231 17.47 2.13 -2.94
N MET A 232 16.55 2.70 -2.14
CA MET A 232 15.38 3.42 -2.61
C MET A 232 15.74 4.81 -3.08
N ASP A 233 15.27 5.16 -4.28
CA ASP A 233 15.33 6.51 -4.82
C ASP A 233 13.95 7.14 -4.85
N LYS A 234 13.93 8.46 -4.64
CA LYS A 234 12.73 9.24 -4.94
C LYS A 234 12.53 9.23 -6.46
N MET A 235 11.45 8.61 -6.90
CA MET A 235 11.05 8.66 -8.30
C MET A 235 10.61 10.08 -8.65
N LYS A 236 11.19 10.64 -9.72
CA LYS A 236 10.64 11.84 -10.33
C LYS A 236 9.35 11.42 -11.04
N THR A 237 8.21 11.88 -10.53
CA THR A 237 6.93 11.79 -11.21
C THR A 237 6.79 12.92 -12.22
N GLU A 238 6.13 12.62 -13.33
CA GLU A 238 5.49 13.64 -14.16
C GLU A 238 4.10 13.95 -13.57
N ASP A 239 3.34 14.79 -14.27
CA ASP A 239 1.95 15.07 -13.94
C ASP A 239 1.13 13.77 -13.92
N VAL A 240 0.17 13.69 -13.00
CA VAL A 240 -0.73 12.54 -12.89
C VAL A 240 -1.68 12.52 -14.09
N VAL A 241 -1.74 11.39 -14.81
CA VAL A 241 -2.71 11.20 -15.90
C VAL A 241 -4.06 10.82 -15.29
N ASN A 242 -5.11 11.60 -15.54
CA ASN A 242 -6.44 11.27 -15.02
C ASN A 242 -7.05 10.12 -15.84
N LEU A 243 -7.36 9.01 -15.18
CA LEU A 243 -8.04 7.88 -15.79
C LEU A 243 -9.54 8.13 -15.95
N GLY A 244 -10.10 9.06 -15.19
CA GLY A 244 -11.53 9.23 -15.00
C GLY A 244 -12.20 7.96 -14.46
N GLU A 245 -13.52 7.91 -14.60
CA GLU A 245 -14.31 6.74 -14.22
C GLU A 245 -14.12 5.55 -15.18
N TRP A 246 -14.21 4.32 -14.63
CA TRP A 246 -13.94 3.11 -15.42
C TRP A 246 -14.88 2.92 -16.64
N LEU A 247 -16.11 3.44 -16.56
CA LEU A 247 -17.09 3.44 -17.66
C LEU A 247 -16.89 4.58 -18.65
N TYR A 248 -16.21 5.65 -18.21
CA TYR A 248 -16.01 6.88 -18.96
C TYR A 248 -14.54 7.29 -18.88
N PRO A 249 -13.61 6.44 -19.38
CA PRO A 249 -12.19 6.67 -19.18
C PRO A 249 -11.76 7.99 -19.85
N ALA A 250 -11.06 8.82 -19.08
CA ALA A 250 -10.42 10.03 -19.55
C ALA A 250 -9.10 9.74 -20.30
N ASP A 251 -8.55 10.75 -20.97
CA ASP A 251 -7.24 10.71 -21.65
C ASP A 251 -7.01 9.52 -22.60
N GLY A 252 -8.10 8.96 -23.14
CA GLY A 252 -8.05 7.80 -24.02
C GLY A 252 -7.62 6.51 -23.31
N ALA A 253 -7.75 6.40 -21.99
CA ALA A 253 -7.36 5.24 -21.20
C ALA A 253 -8.30 4.02 -21.38
N VAL A 254 -8.75 3.73 -22.61
CA VAL A 254 -9.70 2.65 -22.93
C VAL A 254 -9.20 1.26 -22.48
N TRP A 255 -7.88 1.08 -22.35
CA TRP A 255 -7.26 -0.15 -21.85
C TRP A 255 -7.53 -0.45 -20.37
N VAL A 256 -8.08 0.49 -19.56
CA VAL A 256 -8.39 0.22 -18.14
C VAL A 256 -9.38 -0.93 -17.98
N ALA A 257 -10.28 -1.11 -18.95
CA ALA A 257 -11.26 -2.18 -19.01
C ALA A 257 -10.72 -3.50 -19.58
N SER A 258 -9.42 -3.57 -19.91
CA SER A 258 -8.81 -4.79 -20.47
C SER A 258 -8.82 -5.94 -19.46
N PRO A 259 -9.23 -7.15 -19.87
CA PRO A 259 -9.19 -8.33 -18.99
C PRO A 259 -7.78 -8.89 -18.76
N GLN A 260 -6.74 -8.27 -19.34
CA GLN A 260 -5.36 -8.77 -19.20
C GLN A 260 -4.74 -8.47 -17.83
N TRP A 261 -5.37 -7.63 -17.01
CA TRP A 261 -4.92 -7.27 -15.66
C TRP A 261 -6.10 -6.80 -14.79
N PRO A 262 -5.97 -6.74 -13.45
CA PRO A 262 -7.11 -6.52 -12.56
C PRO A 262 -7.48 -5.04 -12.34
N LEU A 263 -7.09 -4.12 -13.23
CA LEU A 263 -7.21 -2.67 -12.98
C LEU A 263 -8.66 -2.20 -12.85
N ALA A 264 -9.56 -2.60 -13.74
CA ALA A 264 -10.98 -2.24 -13.65
C ALA A 264 -11.62 -2.65 -12.31
N ASP A 265 -11.20 -3.78 -11.75
CA ASP A 265 -11.69 -4.29 -10.48
C ASP A 265 -11.23 -3.42 -9.29
N LYS A 266 -10.05 -2.80 -9.41
CA LYS A 266 -9.50 -1.86 -8.42
C LYS A 266 -10.17 -0.48 -8.53
N MET A 267 -10.39 0.03 -9.74
CA MET A 267 -11.01 1.36 -9.98
C MET A 267 -12.46 1.51 -9.50
N ARG A 268 -13.19 0.40 -9.39
CA ARG A 268 -14.63 0.42 -9.13
C ARG A 268 -15.01 0.26 -7.66
N ARG A 269 -14.03 0.24 -6.74
CA ARG A 269 -14.28 0.00 -5.31
C ARG A 269 -13.53 1.01 -4.44
N SER A 270 -14.13 1.34 -3.31
CA SER A 270 -13.47 2.11 -2.25
C SER A 270 -12.57 1.22 -1.40
N ASP A 271 -11.37 1.72 -1.07
CA ASP A 271 -10.47 1.14 -0.10
C ASP A 271 -10.77 1.58 1.33
N PHE A 272 -11.75 2.46 1.54
CA PHE A 272 -12.14 2.98 2.84
C PHE A 272 -13.53 2.48 3.29
N THR A 273 -13.74 1.16 3.19
CA THR A 273 -14.96 0.53 3.75
C THR A 273 -15.20 0.92 5.21
N GLU A 274 -16.46 1.07 5.61
CA GLU A 274 -16.82 1.48 6.98
C GLU A 274 -16.19 0.56 8.03
N ALA A 275 -16.17 -0.75 7.79
CA ALA A 275 -15.56 -1.72 8.69
C ALA A 275 -14.04 -1.50 8.88
N ARG A 276 -13.33 -1.16 7.79
CA ARG A 276 -11.90 -0.90 7.81
C ARG A 276 -11.57 0.39 8.55
N VAL A 277 -12.27 1.49 8.23
CA VAL A 277 -12.13 2.79 8.92
C VAL A 277 -12.46 2.66 10.40
N LYS A 278 -13.58 2.03 10.76
CA LYS A 278 -13.99 1.82 12.16
C LYS A 278 -12.99 0.99 12.96
N ARG A 279 -12.28 0.06 12.31
CA ARG A 279 -11.21 -0.69 12.98
C ARG A 279 -10.00 0.20 13.22
N LEU A 280 -9.56 0.95 12.21
CA LEU A 280 -8.46 1.90 12.35
C LEU A 280 -8.74 2.91 13.47
N GLU A 281 -10.00 3.37 13.58
CA GLU A 281 -10.42 4.30 14.62
C GLU A 281 -10.32 3.79 16.06
N ARG A 282 -10.10 2.50 16.26
CA ARG A 282 -9.89 1.89 17.59
C ARG A 282 -8.43 1.66 17.93
N LEU A 283 -7.54 1.88 16.97
CA LEU A 283 -6.09 1.76 17.15
C LEU A 283 -5.51 3.12 17.58
N PRO A 284 -4.35 3.14 18.24
CA PRO A 284 -3.60 4.36 18.49
C PRO A 284 -3.52 5.27 17.26
N GLU A 285 -3.55 6.58 17.46
CA GLU A 285 -3.57 7.55 16.36
C GLU A 285 -2.36 7.43 15.44
N THR A 286 -1.20 7.05 16.00
CA THR A 286 0.10 6.91 15.33
C THR A 286 0.33 5.57 14.64
N ASP A 287 -0.63 4.65 14.67
CA ASP A 287 -0.42 3.29 14.15
C ASP A 287 -0.59 3.22 12.62
N VAL A 288 0.32 2.51 11.95
CA VAL A 288 0.11 1.99 10.60
C VAL A 288 -0.40 0.56 10.71
N ALA A 289 -1.66 0.35 10.31
CA ALA A 289 -2.36 -0.91 10.50
C ALA A 289 -2.41 -1.73 9.21
N TRP A 290 -2.37 -3.05 9.34
CA TRP A 290 -2.72 -3.93 8.22
C TRP A 290 -4.19 -3.77 7.86
N ALA A 291 -4.49 -3.55 6.58
CA ALA A 291 -5.85 -3.37 6.08
C ALA A 291 -6.70 -4.64 6.24
N ASN A 292 -6.10 -5.83 6.09
CA ASN A 292 -6.77 -7.12 6.17
C ASN A 292 -6.04 -8.09 7.14
N PRO A 293 -6.14 -7.88 8.47
CA PRO A 293 -5.35 -8.62 9.46
C PRO A 293 -5.66 -10.12 9.52
N SER A 294 -6.82 -10.56 9.02
CA SER A 294 -7.18 -11.98 8.93
C SER A 294 -6.31 -12.77 7.95
N LYS A 295 -5.58 -12.09 7.05
CA LYS A 295 -4.66 -12.71 6.08
C LYS A 295 -3.24 -12.94 6.64
N ARG A 296 -2.90 -12.31 7.78
CA ARG A 296 -1.57 -12.40 8.41
C ARG A 296 -1.09 -13.83 8.74
N PRO A 297 -1.94 -14.76 9.23
CA PRO A 297 -1.46 -16.11 9.54
C PRO A 297 -0.86 -16.83 8.33
N ALA A 298 -1.42 -16.61 7.13
CA ALA A 298 -0.89 -17.19 5.90
C ALA A 298 0.47 -16.58 5.54
N GLN A 299 0.66 -15.28 5.72
CA GLN A 299 1.94 -14.62 5.48
C GLN A 299 3.05 -15.13 6.38
N ALA A 300 2.78 -15.35 7.67
CA ALA A 300 3.79 -15.89 8.59
C ALA A 300 4.24 -17.29 8.15
N ALA A 301 3.31 -18.13 7.67
CA ALA A 301 3.62 -19.44 7.14
C ALA A 301 4.43 -19.36 5.83
N ILE A 302 4.04 -18.47 4.90
CA ILE A 302 4.74 -18.25 3.62
C ILE A 302 6.16 -17.71 3.86
N TYR A 303 6.30 -16.74 4.75
CA TYR A 303 7.60 -16.17 5.13
C TYR A 303 8.51 -17.22 5.78
N GLY A 304 7.98 -18.03 6.68
CA GLY A 304 8.70 -19.14 7.29
C GLY A 304 9.09 -20.22 6.27
N GLY A 305 8.21 -20.54 5.34
CA GLY A 305 8.47 -21.47 4.23
C GLY A 305 9.57 -20.98 3.30
N ASN A 306 9.49 -19.72 2.84
CA ASN A 306 10.50 -19.10 1.98
C ASN A 306 11.85 -19.01 2.70
N SER A 307 11.86 -18.72 4.00
CA SER A 307 13.07 -18.74 4.83
C SER A 307 13.68 -20.14 4.95
N ALA A 308 12.86 -21.19 5.02
CA ALA A 308 13.34 -22.57 5.09
C ALA A 308 13.89 -23.05 3.74
N VAL A 309 13.25 -22.70 2.62
CA VAL A 309 13.68 -23.06 1.26
C VAL A 309 14.94 -22.29 0.86
N ASN A 310 15.00 -20.99 1.17
CA ASN A 310 16.21 -20.18 1.01
C ASN A 310 17.25 -20.43 2.12
N GLY A 311 16.89 -21.24 3.13
CA GLY A 311 17.67 -21.56 4.33
C GLY A 311 18.85 -22.51 4.10
N VAL A 312 19.06 -22.98 2.86
CA VAL A 312 20.35 -23.57 2.45
C VAL A 312 21.38 -22.46 2.12
N ALA A 313 20.95 -21.20 1.94
CA ALA A 313 21.84 -20.09 1.58
C ALA A 313 21.94 -18.95 2.61
N ILE A 314 20.95 -18.69 3.48
CA ILE A 314 21.02 -17.56 4.44
C ILE A 314 20.34 -17.90 5.77
N GLY A 315 21.06 -18.58 6.68
CA GLY A 315 20.63 -18.75 8.07
C GLY A 315 20.91 -17.50 8.89
N GLY A 316 19.90 -16.67 9.16
CA GLY A 316 20.02 -15.56 10.11
C GLY A 316 18.88 -14.54 10.17
N ARG A 317 18.08 -14.36 9.11
CA ARG A 317 17.08 -13.26 9.03
C ARG A 317 15.65 -13.64 9.45
N SER A 318 15.38 -14.90 9.77
CA SER A 318 14.03 -15.37 10.15
C SER A 318 13.63 -15.04 11.60
N THR A 319 14.54 -14.46 12.41
CA THR A 319 14.29 -14.11 13.81
C THR A 319 13.83 -12.65 13.99
N ASP A 320 14.15 -11.75 13.06
CA ASP A 320 13.84 -10.31 13.18
C ASP A 320 12.36 -9.99 12.90
N THR A 321 11.68 -10.80 12.08
CA THR A 321 10.25 -10.63 11.75
C THR A 321 9.33 -10.95 12.92
N ALA A 322 9.75 -11.86 13.80
CA ALA A 322 9.08 -12.06 15.08
C ALA A 322 9.37 -10.89 16.04
N LEU A 323 10.49 -10.18 15.90
CA LEU A 323 10.91 -9.10 16.81
C LEU A 323 10.25 -7.75 16.50
N VAL A 324 9.91 -7.40 15.27
CA VAL A 324 9.24 -6.10 14.98
C VAL A 324 7.77 -6.13 15.44
N LEU A 325 7.04 -7.19 15.11
CA LEU A 325 5.68 -7.42 15.60
C LEU A 325 5.62 -7.75 17.09
N ALA A 326 6.73 -8.23 17.64
CA ALA A 326 6.81 -8.49 19.04
C ALA A 326 7.55 -7.41 19.82
N ASN A 327 8.18 -6.36 19.29
CA ASN A 327 8.97 -5.43 20.11
C ASN A 327 8.12 -4.85 21.28
N ASP A 328 6.84 -4.57 21.00
CA ASP A 328 5.92 -4.04 22.00
C ASP A 328 5.26 -5.10 22.94
N LYS A 329 5.29 -6.39 22.56
CA LYS A 329 4.81 -7.53 23.37
C LYS A 329 5.93 -8.42 23.95
N THR A 330 7.12 -8.35 23.38
CA THR A 330 8.40 -9.01 23.67
C THR A 330 9.19 -8.17 24.64
N ASN A 331 9.13 -6.84 24.62
CA ASN A 331 9.64 -6.09 25.76
C ASN A 331 8.87 -6.49 27.03
N ARG A 332 7.54 -6.59 26.97
CA ARG A 332 6.71 -7.07 28.10
C ARG A 332 6.89 -8.57 28.41
N ALA A 333 7.07 -9.43 27.41
CA ALA A 333 7.28 -10.86 27.60
C ALA A 333 8.70 -11.22 28.02
N LEU A 334 9.73 -10.52 27.54
CA LEU A 334 11.13 -10.62 28.01
C LEU A 334 11.24 -10.10 29.43
N ASP A 335 10.58 -9.00 29.78
CA ASP A 335 10.52 -8.55 31.18
C ASP A 335 9.90 -9.60 32.09
N LYS A 336 8.85 -10.28 31.61
CA LYS A 336 8.18 -11.35 32.34
C LYS A 336 9.02 -12.64 32.38
N ALA A 337 9.69 -12.98 31.29
CA ALA A 337 10.56 -14.15 31.18
C ALA A 337 11.82 -13.98 32.02
N GLN A 338 12.48 -12.82 31.97
CA GLN A 338 13.62 -12.45 32.81
C GLN A 338 13.24 -12.49 34.30
N ARG A 339 12.07 -11.96 34.67
CA ARG A 339 11.53 -12.07 36.04
C ARG A 339 11.29 -13.54 36.45
N ASN A 340 10.73 -14.35 35.56
CA ASN A 340 10.46 -15.77 35.84
C ASN A 340 11.74 -16.62 35.93
N THR A 341 12.69 -16.42 35.03
CA THR A 341 14.00 -17.08 35.03
C THR A 341 14.83 -16.67 36.25
N GLY A 342 14.85 -15.38 36.60
CA GLY A 342 15.49 -14.89 37.82
C GLY A 342 14.87 -15.51 39.09
N ASN A 343 13.54 -15.62 39.14
CA ASN A 343 12.83 -16.29 40.23
C ASN A 343 13.12 -17.79 40.29
N ALA A 344 13.23 -18.47 39.15
CA ALA A 344 13.55 -19.89 39.07
C ALA A 344 15.00 -20.17 39.54
N LEU A 345 15.97 -19.39 39.07
CA LEU A 345 17.37 -19.49 39.49
C LEU A 345 17.54 -19.21 40.99
N THR A 346 16.84 -18.20 41.51
CA THR A 346 16.82 -17.89 42.95
C THR A 346 16.26 -19.04 43.78
N LYS A 347 15.18 -19.70 43.32
CA LYS A 347 14.60 -20.88 43.97
C LYS A 347 15.56 -22.07 43.94
N SER A 348 16.16 -22.37 42.78
CA SER A 348 17.14 -23.44 42.64
C SER A 348 18.34 -23.24 43.55
N TYR A 349 18.88 -22.02 43.61
CA TYR A 349 19.99 -21.67 44.50
C TYR A 349 19.62 -21.88 45.99
N ARG A 350 18.44 -21.43 46.43
CA ARG A 350 17.98 -21.65 47.81
C ARG A 350 17.83 -23.14 48.14
N ASN A 351 17.35 -23.95 47.20
CA ASN A 351 17.19 -25.39 47.40
C ASN A 351 18.53 -26.09 47.49
N VAL A 352 19.49 -25.77 46.61
CA VAL A 352 20.86 -26.31 46.70
C VAL A 352 21.52 -25.91 48.01
N ARG A 353 21.41 -24.65 48.43
CA ARG A 353 21.96 -24.19 49.71
C ARG A 353 21.31 -24.91 50.91
N LYS A 354 20.01 -25.18 50.86
CA LYS A 354 19.30 -25.94 51.90
C LYS A 354 19.75 -27.41 51.93
N ALA A 355 19.94 -28.03 50.76
CA ALA A 355 20.44 -29.40 50.65
C ALA A 355 21.88 -29.51 51.17
N LEU A 356 22.76 -28.57 50.80
CA LEU A 356 24.13 -28.51 51.32
C LEU A 356 24.18 -28.31 52.83
N LYS A 357 23.35 -27.42 53.39
CA LYS A 357 23.23 -27.27 54.84
C LYS A 357 22.74 -28.56 55.51
N GLY A 358 21.73 -29.21 54.93
CA GLY A 358 21.21 -30.49 55.45
C GLY A 358 22.27 -31.59 55.40
N ALA A 359 23.02 -31.69 54.31
CA ALA A 359 24.13 -32.62 54.15
C ALA A 359 25.23 -32.35 55.17
N ALA A 360 25.65 -31.09 55.33
CA ALA A 360 26.64 -30.69 56.34
C ALA A 360 26.18 -31.06 57.75
N THR A 361 24.93 -30.74 58.13
CA THR A 361 24.38 -31.12 59.44
C THR A 361 24.32 -32.64 59.62
N SER A 362 23.98 -33.39 58.57
CA SER A 362 23.98 -34.86 58.63
C SER A 362 25.39 -35.40 58.77
N THR A 363 26.36 -34.87 58.03
CA THR A 363 27.76 -35.28 58.11
C THR A 363 28.36 -34.95 59.48
N THR A 364 28.11 -33.77 60.05
CA THR A 364 28.51 -33.43 61.42
C THR A 364 27.92 -34.41 62.44
N ARG A 365 26.63 -34.77 62.30
CA ARG A 365 25.97 -35.75 63.16
C ARG A 365 26.54 -37.17 62.99
N THR A 366 26.87 -37.59 61.76
CA THR A 366 27.43 -38.92 61.49
C THR A 366 28.88 -39.04 61.92
N LEU A 367 29.66 -37.96 61.82
CA LEU A 367 31.07 -37.95 62.24
C LEU A 367 31.23 -37.84 63.76
N GLY A 368 30.13 -37.78 64.53
CA GLY A 368 30.21 -37.69 65.99
C GLY A 368 30.96 -36.46 66.48
N VAL A 369 31.04 -35.41 65.64
CA VAL A 369 31.39 -34.07 66.11
C VAL A 369 30.13 -33.56 66.81
N GLU A 370 29.85 -34.15 67.97
CA GLU A 370 29.15 -33.43 69.02
C GLU A 370 29.93 -32.13 69.15
N ASP A 371 29.29 -31.00 68.83
CA ASP A 371 29.76 -29.72 69.30
C ASP A 371 29.97 -29.94 70.79
N GLY A 372 31.24 -30.07 71.17
CA GLY A 372 31.65 -30.18 72.54
C GLY A 372 31.06 -28.97 73.19
N ASN A 373 29.94 -29.18 73.89
CA ASN A 373 29.39 -28.27 74.85
C ASN A 373 30.49 -28.15 75.89
N ALA A 374 31.41 -27.22 75.62
CA ALA A 374 32.30 -26.67 76.61
C ALA A 374 31.38 -25.94 77.57
N ASP A 375 30.81 -26.71 78.50
CA ASP A 375 30.50 -26.24 79.84
C ASP A 375 31.83 -25.78 80.45
N ALA A 376 32.30 -24.62 80.00
CA ALA A 376 33.26 -23.81 80.72
C ALA A 376 32.50 -23.18 81.89
N ASN A 377 32.20 -24.02 82.87
CA ASN A 377 31.98 -23.60 84.24
C ASN A 377 33.35 -23.20 84.80
N GLN A 378 33.72 -21.93 84.62
CA GLN A 378 34.70 -21.27 85.47
C GLN A 378 33.99 -20.16 86.23
N ASP A 379 33.54 -20.54 87.42
CA ASP A 379 33.62 -19.66 88.57
C ASP A 379 35.07 -19.17 88.73
N THR A 380 35.26 -17.86 88.82
CA THR A 380 36.21 -17.30 89.79
C THR A 380 35.66 -16.00 90.37
N PRO A 381 35.72 -15.83 91.70
CA PRO A 381 35.38 -14.59 92.39
C PRO A 381 36.55 -13.60 92.38
N LYS A 382 36.20 -12.31 92.55
CA LYS A 382 37.01 -11.13 92.95
C LYS A 382 38.46 -11.02 92.48
#